data_AF-A0A2D4FEH7-F1
#
_entry.id   AF-A0A2D4FEH7-F1
#
_cell.length_a   1.000
_cell.length_b   1.000
_cell.length_c   1.000
_cell.angle_alpha   90.00
_cell.angle_beta   90.00
_cell.angle_gamma   90.00
#
_symmetry.space_group_name_H-M   'P 1'
#
loop_
_entity.id
_entity.type
_entity.pdbx_description
1 polymer ?
#
loop_
_entity_poly.entity_id
_entity_poly.type
_entity_poly.pdbx_seq_one_letter_code
_entity_poly.pdbx_strand_id
1 'polypeptide(L)'
;IQASMRTVKKGWRPERTIIFCSWGGTMFGKIGSYEWAEDLRKVLQRNAVAYVNLHDPIRGEGILYSIASPSVQQLATEVTKKYKFTCLGPEKCMESNASSIQMQGDSDYFINHLGVPALQFSYQDSTMLEI
;
A
#
# COMPACT_ATOMS: atom_id res chain seq x y z
N ILE A 1 -10.52 -8.45 0.75
CA ILE A 1 -11.22 -9.49 -0.08
C ILE A 1 -12.74 -9.49 0.15
N GLN A 2 -13.24 -9.72 1.36
CA GLN A 2 -14.69 -9.85 1.60
C GLN A 2 -15.52 -8.63 1.16
N ALA A 3 -15.05 -7.41 1.42
CA ALA A 3 -15.73 -6.19 0.99
C ALA A 3 -15.89 -6.13 -0.54
N SER A 4 -14.81 -6.38 -1.29
CA SER A 4 -14.82 -6.46 -2.76
C SER A 4 -15.80 -7.52 -3.25
N MET A 5 -15.81 -8.70 -2.64
CA MET A 5 -16.73 -9.79 -3.01
C MET A 5 -18.20 -9.41 -2.82
N ARG A 6 -18.54 -8.64 -1.76
CA ARG A 6 -19.91 -8.14 -1.56
C ARG A 6 -20.34 -7.20 -2.69
N THR A 7 -19.45 -6.31 -3.14
CA THR A 7 -19.75 -5.39 -4.24
C THR A 7 -19.87 -6.13 -5.58
N VAL A 8 -19.02 -7.13 -5.82
CA VAL A 8 -19.11 -7.99 -7.01
C VAL A 8 -20.43 -8.77 -7.04
N LYS A 9 -20.87 -9.31 -5.89
CA LYS A 9 -22.20 -9.94 -5.76
C LYS A 9 -23.36 -8.99 -6.07
N LYS A 10 -23.17 -7.67 -5.94
CA LYS A 10 -24.14 -6.63 -6.32
C LYS A 10 -24.04 -6.21 -7.78
N GLY A 11 -23.23 -6.88 -8.60
CA GLY A 11 -23.10 -6.64 -10.04
C GLY A 11 -21.97 -5.68 -10.42
N TRP A 12 -21.17 -5.18 -9.48
CA TRP A 12 -20.01 -4.37 -9.81
C TRP A 12 -18.90 -5.23 -10.43
N ARG A 13 -18.34 -4.76 -11.54
CA ARG A 13 -17.19 -5.39 -12.21
C ARG A 13 -16.07 -4.35 -12.35
N PRO A 14 -14.86 -4.61 -11.82
CA PRO A 14 -13.75 -3.70 -12.02
C PRO A 14 -13.32 -3.68 -13.48
N GLU A 15 -12.91 -2.52 -13.99
CA GLU A 15 -12.40 -2.37 -15.36
C GLU A 15 -11.08 -3.10 -15.58
N ARG A 16 -10.28 -3.25 -14.52
CA ARG A 16 -9.01 -3.98 -14.51
C ARG A 16 -9.04 -5.12 -13.51
N THR A 17 -8.26 -6.15 -13.77
CA THR A 17 -8.13 -7.30 -12.87
C THR A 17 -7.48 -6.88 -11.55
N ILE A 18 -8.04 -7.35 -10.43
CA ILE A 18 -7.48 -7.18 -9.09
C ILE A 18 -6.95 -8.54 -8.63
N ILE A 19 -5.66 -8.60 -8.31
CA ILE A 19 -5.01 -9.81 -7.78
C ILE A 19 -4.75 -9.58 -6.29
N PHE A 20 -5.24 -10.49 -5.45
CA PHE A 20 -4.94 -10.48 -4.01
C PHE A 20 -3.82 -11.49 -3.74
N CYS A 21 -2.73 -11.01 -3.15
CA CYS A 21 -1.59 -11.83 -2.80
C CYS A 21 -1.42 -11.88 -1.28
N SER A 22 -1.10 -13.06 -0.75
CA SER A 22 -0.66 -13.25 0.63
C SER A 22 0.69 -13.94 0.57
N TRP A 23 1.73 -13.17 0.89
CA TRP A 23 3.11 -13.63 0.73
C TRP A 23 3.57 -14.44 1.94
N GLY A 24 4.18 -15.59 1.67
CA GLY A 24 4.95 -16.35 2.65
C GLY A 24 6.41 -15.90 2.68
N GLY A 25 7.11 -16.20 3.77
CA GLY A 25 8.56 -15.96 3.85
C GLY A 25 8.97 -14.49 4.06
N THR A 26 8.04 -13.60 4.43
CA THR A 26 8.34 -12.18 4.71
C THR A 26 9.47 -12.01 5.73
N MET A 27 9.43 -12.78 6.82
CA MET A 27 10.45 -12.75 7.88
C MET A 27 11.82 -13.28 7.43
N PHE A 28 11.88 -14.06 6.36
CA PHE A 28 13.11 -14.64 5.83
C PHE A 28 13.68 -13.85 4.65
N GLY A 29 13.34 -12.56 4.55
CA GLY A 29 13.76 -11.71 3.44
C GLY A 29 12.76 -11.66 2.28
N LYS A 30 11.46 -11.83 2.56
CA LYS A 30 10.37 -11.62 1.57
C LYS A 30 10.42 -12.54 0.37
N ILE A 31 10.91 -13.76 0.58
CA ILE A 31 11.14 -14.75 -0.47
C ILE A 31 9.88 -14.95 -1.33
N GLY A 32 8.71 -15.06 -0.73
CA GLY A 32 7.48 -15.35 -1.49
C GLY A 32 7.09 -14.27 -2.50
N SER A 33 7.23 -12.99 -2.16
CA SER A 33 6.90 -11.90 -3.08
C SER A 33 7.96 -11.74 -4.17
N TYR A 34 9.24 -11.91 -3.81
CA TYR A 34 10.37 -11.80 -4.75
C TYR A 34 10.34 -12.93 -5.78
N GLU A 35 10.28 -14.19 -5.36
CA GLU A 35 10.29 -15.33 -6.28
C GLU A 35 9.09 -15.29 -7.24
N TRP A 36 7.90 -14.98 -6.73
CA TRP A 36 6.70 -14.86 -7.57
C TRP A 36 6.83 -13.74 -8.60
N ALA A 37 7.41 -12.61 -8.20
CA ALA A 37 7.56 -11.46 -9.07
C ALA A 37 8.72 -11.60 -10.06
N GLU A 38 9.77 -12.37 -9.73
CA GLU A 38 10.81 -12.84 -10.65
C GLU A 38 10.23 -13.79 -11.71
N ASP A 39 9.51 -14.83 -11.28
CA ASP A 39 8.89 -15.81 -12.18
C ASP A 39 7.93 -15.16 -13.19
N LEU A 40 7.16 -14.16 -12.74
CA LEU A 40 6.18 -13.46 -13.56
C LEU A 40 6.66 -12.11 -14.09
N ARG A 41 7.95 -11.80 -14.01
CA ARG A 41 8.53 -10.48 -14.33
C ARG A 41 8.02 -9.90 -15.65
N LYS A 42 8.06 -10.69 -16.73
CA LYS A 42 7.62 -10.25 -18.07
C LYS A 42 6.13 -9.91 -18.14
N VAL A 43 5.30 -10.65 -17.40
CA VAL A 43 3.85 -10.43 -17.34
C VAL A 43 3.55 -9.19 -16.51
N LEU A 44 4.20 -9.04 -15.36
CA LEU A 44 4.00 -7.92 -14.46
C LEU A 44 4.47 -6.61 -15.07
N GLN A 45 5.65 -6.57 -15.70
CA GLN A 45 6.15 -5.36 -16.37
C GLN A 45 5.22 -4.84 -17.47
N ARG A 46 4.44 -5.72 -18.11
CA ARG A 46 3.50 -5.32 -19.18
C ARG A 46 2.11 -4.96 -18.66
N ASN A 47 1.66 -5.59 -17.58
CA ASN A 47 0.25 -5.58 -17.19
C ASN A 47 -0.02 -5.01 -15.80
N ALA A 48 0.97 -4.99 -14.89
CA ALA A 48 0.77 -4.51 -13.53
C ALA A 48 0.77 -2.97 -13.52
N VAL A 49 -0.35 -2.40 -13.08
CA VAL A 49 -0.56 -0.94 -13.08
C VAL A 49 -0.15 -0.32 -11.74
N ALA A 50 -0.39 -1.03 -10.64
CA ALA A 50 0.01 -0.61 -9.31
C ALA A 50 0.13 -1.81 -8.37
N TYR A 51 1.03 -1.70 -7.39
CA TYR A 51 1.15 -2.61 -6.26
C TYR A 51 0.74 -1.89 -4.97
N VAL A 52 -0.24 -2.43 -4.25
CA VAL A 52 -0.69 -1.87 -2.96
C VAL A 52 -0.27 -2.83 -1.87
N ASN A 53 0.72 -2.42 -1.08
CA ASN A 53 1.22 -3.20 0.03
C ASN A 53 0.42 -2.92 1.30
N LEU A 54 0.01 -3.99 1.99
CA LEU A 54 -0.71 -3.94 3.25
C LEU A 54 0.06 -4.75 4.32
N HIS A 55 1.36 -4.47 4.44
CA HIS A 55 2.19 -5.05 5.47
C HIS A 55 2.08 -4.21 6.75
N ASP A 56 1.63 -4.83 7.83
CA ASP A 56 1.53 -4.22 9.16
C ASP A 56 0.82 -2.84 9.16
N PRO A 57 -0.46 -2.79 8.77
CA PRO A 57 -1.18 -1.53 8.54
C PRO A 57 -1.59 -0.80 9.83
N ILE A 58 -1.40 -1.40 11.00
CA ILE A 58 -1.77 -0.80 12.30
C ILE A 58 -0.56 -0.93 13.23
N ARG A 59 0.16 0.18 13.40
CA ARG A 59 1.32 0.30 14.29
C ARG A 59 1.09 1.24 15.47
N GLY A 60 -0.09 1.87 15.52
CA GLY A 60 -0.46 2.85 16.52
C GLY A 60 -1.88 3.38 16.30
N GLU A 61 -2.32 4.27 17.19
CA GLU A 61 -3.67 4.86 17.22
C GLU A 61 -3.70 6.31 16.69
N GLY A 62 -2.56 6.80 16.21
CA GLY A 62 -2.37 8.16 15.71
C GLY A 62 -2.77 8.35 14.25
N ILE A 63 -1.84 8.87 13.45
CA ILE A 63 -2.11 9.34 12.09
C ILE A 63 -1.98 8.23 11.05
N LEU A 64 -2.69 8.37 9.92
CA LEU A 64 -2.47 7.53 8.76
C LEU A 64 -1.21 8.00 8.03
N TYR A 65 -0.14 7.24 8.15
CA TYR A 65 1.09 7.45 7.40
C TYR A 65 1.04 6.68 6.08
N SER A 66 1.31 7.36 4.97
CA SER A 66 1.33 6.75 3.63
C SER A 66 2.66 7.00 2.95
N ILE A 67 3.21 5.98 2.30
CA ILE A 67 4.33 6.09 1.37
C ILE A 67 3.84 5.66 -0.01
N ALA A 68 4.11 6.47 -1.02
CA ALA A 68 3.67 6.23 -2.38
C ALA A 68 4.76 6.63 -3.38
N SER A 69 4.85 5.89 -4.48
CA SER A 69 5.69 6.32 -5.60
C SER A 69 5.22 7.67 -6.14
N PRO A 70 6.10 8.52 -6.71
CA PRO A 70 5.72 9.85 -7.19
C PRO A 70 4.51 9.84 -8.13
N SER A 71 4.40 8.81 -8.97
CA SER A 71 3.28 8.61 -9.91
C SER A 71 1.90 8.43 -9.25
N VAL A 72 1.83 7.97 -8.00
CA VAL A 72 0.57 7.75 -7.26
C VAL A 72 0.47 8.58 -5.97
N GLN A 73 1.43 9.47 -5.72
CA GLN A 73 1.49 10.28 -4.49
C GLN A 73 0.31 11.25 -4.37
N GLN A 74 -0.10 11.88 -5.47
CA GLN A 74 -1.27 12.76 -5.49
C GLN A 74 -2.54 12.00 -5.11
N LEU A 75 -2.77 10.85 -5.73
CA LEU A 75 -3.92 9.99 -5.44
C LEU A 75 -3.92 9.55 -3.96
N ALA A 76 -2.76 9.13 -3.44
CA ALA A 76 -2.63 8.74 -2.04
C ALA A 76 -2.98 9.90 -1.08
N THR A 77 -2.53 11.12 -1.41
CA THR A 77 -2.82 12.33 -0.62
C THR A 77 -4.31 12.69 -0.68
N GLU A 78 -4.93 12.63 -1.86
CA GLU A 78 -6.36 12.90 -2.04
C GLU A 78 -7.25 11.90 -1.30
N VAL A 79 -6.93 10.61 -1.37
CA VAL A 79 -7.64 9.55 -0.64
C VAL A 79 -7.54 9.80 0.86
N THR A 80 -6.34 10.08 1.35
CA THR A 80 -6.08 10.34 2.77
C THR A 80 -6.84 11.57 3.26
N LYS A 81 -6.92 12.64 2.48
CA LYS A 81 -7.70 13.85 2.81
C LYS A 81 -9.22 13.60 2.77
N LYS A 82 -9.68 12.75 1.85
CA LYS A 82 -11.11 12.45 1.67
C LYS A 82 -11.67 11.65 2.84
N TYR A 83 -10.91 10.69 3.34
CA TYR A 83 -11.32 9.91 4.51
C TYR A 83 -10.83 10.63 5.77
N LYS A 84 -11.72 11.40 6.41
CA LYS A 84 -11.44 11.97 7.74
C LYS A 84 -11.32 10.83 8.74
N PHE A 85 -10.11 10.45 9.08
CA PHE A 85 -9.85 9.47 10.13
C PHE A 85 -10.05 10.14 11.49
N THR A 86 -10.86 9.53 12.34
CA THR A 86 -11.00 9.94 13.73
C THR A 86 -9.78 9.41 14.48
N CYS A 87 -8.77 10.26 14.69
CA CYS A 87 -7.71 9.94 15.64
C CYS A 87 -8.37 9.78 17.03
N LEU A 88 -8.05 8.69 17.75
CA LEU A 88 -8.63 8.41 19.07
C LEU A 88 -8.01 9.28 20.19
N GLY A 89 -7.02 10.12 19.86
CA GLY A 89 -6.32 11.00 20.79
C GLY A 89 -6.83 12.45 20.85
N PRO A 90 -6.50 13.20 21.92
CA PRO A 90 -6.87 14.62 22.09
C PRO A 90 -6.14 15.57 21.14
N GLU A 91 -5.11 15.10 20.44
CA GLU A 91 -4.35 15.89 19.47
C GLU A 91 -5.03 15.84 18.09
N LYS A 92 -5.31 17.03 17.55
CA LYS A 92 -5.82 17.21 16.18
C LYS A 92 -4.83 16.54 15.22
N CYS A 93 -5.28 15.51 14.48
CA CYS A 93 -4.45 14.79 13.51
C CYS A 93 -3.64 15.80 12.66
N MET A 94 -2.31 15.67 12.61
CA MET A 94 -1.49 16.41 11.63
C MET A 94 -1.96 16.07 10.22
N GLU A 95 -1.81 17.01 9.28
CA GLU A 95 -2.10 16.74 7.87
C GLU A 95 -1.23 15.57 7.38
N SER A 96 -1.87 14.44 7.13
CA SER A 96 -1.25 13.25 6.59
C SER A 96 -0.99 13.45 5.09
N ASN A 97 0.25 13.81 4.75
CA ASN A 97 0.75 13.85 3.38
C ASN A 97 1.40 12.50 3.05
N ALA A 98 1.19 12.01 1.82
CA ALA A 98 1.88 10.83 1.36
C ALA A 98 3.36 11.17 1.12
N SER A 99 4.27 10.50 1.82
CA SER A 99 5.70 10.64 1.58
C SER A 99 6.12 9.87 0.31
N SER A 100 7.18 10.33 -0.33
CA SER A 100 7.81 9.67 -1.48
C SER A 100 9.13 8.99 -1.12
N ILE A 101 9.31 8.66 0.16
CA ILE A 101 10.51 7.97 0.65
C ILE A 101 10.61 6.59 -0.01
N GLN A 102 11.84 6.09 -0.19
CA GLN A 102 12.08 4.76 -0.77
C GLN A 102 11.28 3.69 -0.02
N MET A 103 10.40 3.02 -0.75
CA MET A 103 9.55 1.98 -0.20
C MET A 103 10.40 0.75 0.10
N GLN A 104 10.38 0.33 1.36
CA GLN A 104 10.98 -0.92 1.79
C GLN A 104 9.92 -2.04 1.76
N GLY A 105 10.31 -3.25 2.18
CA GLY A 105 9.35 -4.36 2.25
C GLY A 105 9.23 -5.11 0.93
N ASP A 106 8.08 -5.74 0.72
CA ASP A 106 7.72 -6.41 -0.53
C ASP A 106 7.60 -5.42 -1.70
N SER A 107 7.22 -4.16 -1.42
CA SER A 107 7.02 -3.11 -2.42
C SER A 107 8.29 -2.77 -3.21
N ASP A 108 9.47 -2.96 -2.60
CA ASP A 108 10.77 -2.59 -3.17
C ASP A 108 11.01 -3.27 -4.51
N TYR A 109 10.75 -4.57 -4.60
CA TYR A 109 10.92 -5.31 -5.85
C TYR A 109 10.01 -4.78 -6.97
N PHE A 110 8.74 -4.50 -6.65
CA PHE A 110 7.77 -4.01 -7.63
C PHE A 110 8.16 -2.62 -8.17
N ILE A 111 8.56 -1.69 -7.32
CA ILE A 111 8.91 -0.34 -7.75
C ILE A 111 10.29 -0.28 -8.40
N ASN A 112 11.31 -0.90 -7.79
CA ASN A 112 12.71 -0.73 -8.21
C ASN A 112 13.15 -1.72 -9.30
N HIS A 113 12.61 -2.95 -9.32
CA HIS A 113 12.98 -3.96 -10.32
C HIS A 113 11.96 -4.07 -11.45
N LEU A 114 10.66 -3.92 -11.15
CA LEU A 114 9.60 -4.01 -12.17
C LEU A 114 9.15 -2.66 -12.73
N GLY A 115 9.47 -1.54 -12.07
CA GLY A 115 8.98 -0.21 -12.48
C GLY A 115 7.47 -0.04 -12.27
N VAL A 116 6.86 -0.87 -11.42
CA VAL A 116 5.42 -0.83 -11.11
C VAL A 116 5.20 0.19 -9.99
N PRO A 117 4.35 1.21 -10.19
CA PRO A 117 3.97 2.16 -9.14
C PRO A 117 3.50 1.44 -7.87
N ALA A 118 3.97 1.88 -6.70
CA ALA A 118 3.68 1.21 -5.44
C ALA A 118 3.15 2.19 -4.38
N LEU A 119 2.32 1.67 -3.49
CA LEU A 119 1.67 2.38 -2.39
C LEU A 119 1.68 1.48 -1.15
N GLN A 120 1.97 2.06 0.01
CA GLN A 120 1.78 1.43 1.31
C GLN A 120 1.29 2.45 2.33
N PHE A 121 0.53 2.00 3.31
CA PHE A 121 0.03 2.86 4.37
C PHE A 121 -0.09 2.09 5.67
N SER A 122 0.06 2.81 6.78
CA SER A 122 -0.04 2.28 8.14
C SER A 122 -0.51 3.37 9.09
N TYR A 123 -1.35 3.02 10.07
CA TYR A 123 -1.57 3.87 11.22
C TYR A 123 -0.34 3.84 12.13
N GLN A 124 0.12 5.01 12.58
CA GLN A 124 1.30 5.15 13.44
C GLN A 124 1.03 6.16 14.55
N ASP A 125 1.68 5.98 15.70
CA ASP A 125 1.63 6.96 16.78
C ASP A 125 2.39 8.23 16.40
N SER A 126 1.94 9.39 16.90
CA SER A 126 2.54 10.70 16.60
C SER A 126 4.01 10.81 17.03
N THR A 127 4.42 10.05 18.04
CA THR A 127 5.78 10.06 18.61
C THR A 127 6.82 9.30 17.79
N MET A 128 6.41 8.49 16.81
CA MET A 128 7.32 7.71 15.95
C MET A 128 7.79 8.44 14.68
N LEU A 129 7.37 9.69 14.50
CA LEU A 129 7.79 10.54 13.37
C LEU A 129 8.99 11.44 13.69
N GLU A 130 9.51 11.40 14.93
CA GLU A 130 10.61 12.26 15.42
C GLU A 130 12.01 11.63 15.38
N ILE A 131 12.22 10.53 14.65
CA ILE A 131 13.55 9.89 14.51
C ILE A 131 14.05 9.96 13.06
#